data_AF-A0A5B8NK76-F1
#
_entry.id   AF-A0A5B8NK76-F1
#
_cell.length_a   1.000
_cell.length_b   1.000
_cell.length_c   1.000
_cell.angle_alpha   90.00
_cell.angle_beta   90.00
_cell.angle_gamma   90.00
#
_symmetry.space_group_name_H-M   'P 1'
#
loop_
_entity.id
_entity.type
_entity.pdbx_description
1 polymer ?
#
loop_
_entity_poly.entity_id
_entity_poly.type
_entity_poly.pdbx_seq_one_letter_code
_entity_poly.pdbx_strand_id
1 'polypeptide(L)'
;MHPLFTNIISSSFLGNSFFRKSLTRIECRQTELEEATFQQAQLSDVDFTNSSLFGANFEGATLSKVNLTGVNLEGANLENTVWHGATFSNTSVANAVFSKAQGLTADQKRYLKENGALNVP
;
A
#
# COMPACT_ATOMS: atom_id res chain seq x y z
N MET A 1 -20.49 -19.61 0.77
CA MET A 1 -19.04 -19.87 0.61
C MET A 1 -18.31 -18.62 1.03
N HIS A 2 -17.82 -18.57 2.29
CA HIS A 2 -16.91 -17.50 2.70
C HIS A 2 -15.54 -17.79 2.08
N PRO A 3 -14.93 -16.87 1.30
CA PRO A 3 -13.55 -17.06 0.85
C PRO A 3 -12.64 -17.15 2.08
N LEU A 4 -11.70 -18.11 2.05
CA LEU A 4 -10.66 -18.26 3.07
C LEU A 4 -9.78 -17.00 3.02
N PHE A 5 -9.97 -16.06 3.94
CA PHE A 5 -9.05 -14.96 4.16
C PHE A 5 -7.82 -15.53 4.88
N THR A 6 -6.67 -15.52 4.22
CA THR A 6 -5.40 -15.82 4.90
C THR A 6 -5.07 -14.62 5.77
N ASN A 7 -5.27 -14.79 7.08
CA ASN A 7 -4.98 -13.78 8.07
C ASN A 7 -3.48 -13.83 8.39
N ILE A 8 -2.71 -12.81 7.97
CA ILE A 8 -1.28 -12.72 8.32
C ILE A 8 -1.16 -11.88 9.59
N ILE A 9 -1.70 -12.37 10.70
CA ILE A 9 -1.43 -11.79 12.02
C ILE A 9 -0.39 -12.68 12.69
N SER A 10 0.81 -12.13 12.88
CA SER A 10 1.83 -12.57 13.84
C SER A 10 2.68 -13.82 13.58
N SER A 11 2.57 -14.52 12.45
CA SER A 11 3.51 -15.63 12.22
C SER A 11 3.84 -15.87 10.76
N SER A 12 5.15 -15.84 10.45
CA SER A 12 5.84 -16.57 9.37
C SER A 12 6.26 -15.84 8.08
N PHE A 13 6.89 -14.66 8.17
CA PHE A 13 7.95 -14.34 7.21
C PHE A 13 9.12 -13.69 7.96
N LEU A 14 10.29 -14.34 7.91
CA LEU A 14 11.53 -13.96 8.61
C LEU A 14 12.21 -12.70 8.02
N GLY A 15 11.40 -11.74 7.60
CA GLY A 15 11.76 -10.51 6.92
C GLY A 15 10.50 -9.96 6.26
N ASN A 16 10.25 -8.66 6.39
CA ASN A 16 9.09 -7.96 5.81
C ASN A 16 9.19 -7.85 4.26
N SER A 17 9.61 -8.92 3.57
CA SER A 17 9.87 -8.93 2.14
C SER A 17 8.81 -9.70 1.37
N PHE A 18 8.08 -8.96 0.56
CA PHE A 18 7.08 -9.38 -0.41
C PHE A 18 7.53 -9.06 -1.84
N PHE A 19 8.84 -8.93 -2.08
CA PHE A 19 9.43 -8.65 -3.39
C PHE A 19 8.87 -9.59 -4.46
N ARG A 20 8.25 -9.02 -5.51
CA ARG A 20 7.64 -9.74 -6.63
C ARG A 20 6.58 -10.78 -6.24
N LYS A 21 6.07 -10.77 -5.01
CA LYS A 21 5.02 -11.69 -4.58
C LYS A 21 3.68 -11.29 -5.17
N SER A 22 2.84 -12.29 -5.44
CA SER A 22 1.43 -12.09 -5.73
C SER A 22 0.64 -12.35 -4.45
N LEU A 23 -0.05 -11.32 -3.96
CA LEU A 23 -0.89 -11.35 -2.77
C LEU A 23 -2.32 -11.05 -3.20
N THR A 24 -3.22 -12.00 -3.01
CA THR A 24 -4.62 -11.87 -3.43
C THR A 24 -5.53 -12.23 -2.28
N ARG A 25 -6.47 -11.34 -1.93
CA ARG A 25 -7.48 -11.55 -0.86
C ARG A 25 -6.86 -11.84 0.51
N ILE A 26 -5.84 -11.07 0.87
CA ILE A 26 -5.15 -11.17 2.17
C ILE A 26 -5.67 -10.08 3.10
N GLU A 27 -5.91 -10.43 4.36
CA GLU A 27 -6.20 -9.46 5.41
C GLU A 27 -4.94 -9.21 6.25
N CYS A 28 -4.47 -7.97 6.20
CA CYS A 28 -3.33 -7.43 6.95
C CYS A 28 -3.79 -6.17 7.71
N ARG A 29 -4.92 -6.26 8.43
CA ARG A 29 -5.46 -5.14 9.21
C ARG A 29 -4.71 -4.97 10.52
N GLN A 30 -4.48 -3.72 10.94
CA GLN A 30 -3.83 -3.40 12.21
C GLN A 30 -2.46 -4.11 12.39
N THR A 31 -1.72 -4.28 11.30
CA THR A 31 -0.39 -4.93 11.29
C THR A 31 0.72 -3.88 11.32
N GLU A 32 1.85 -4.24 11.90
CA GLU A 32 3.09 -3.46 11.83
C GLU A 32 3.97 -4.04 10.70
N LEU A 33 4.07 -3.31 9.59
CA LEU A 33 4.82 -3.67 8.38
C LEU A 33 5.77 -2.52 7.99
N GLU A 34 6.38 -1.92 9.00
CA GLU A 34 7.34 -0.83 8.81
C GLU A 34 8.54 -1.32 7.98
N GLU A 35 8.95 -0.47 7.05
CA GLU A 35 10.04 -0.73 6.09
C GLU A 35 9.86 -2.01 5.25
N ALA A 36 8.63 -2.54 5.18
CA ALA A 36 8.34 -3.71 4.38
C ALA A 36 8.59 -3.45 2.89
N THR A 37 9.17 -4.44 2.21
CA THR A 37 9.42 -4.40 0.77
C THR A 37 8.29 -5.10 0.02
N PHE A 38 7.52 -4.32 -0.74
CA PHE A 38 6.53 -4.76 -1.71
C PHE A 38 6.96 -4.44 -3.15
N GLN A 39 8.24 -4.15 -3.38
CA GLN A 39 8.74 -3.81 -4.71
C GLN A 39 8.32 -4.86 -5.75
N GLN A 40 7.74 -4.37 -6.85
CA GLN A 40 7.23 -5.18 -7.97
C GLN A 40 6.17 -6.23 -7.57
N ALA A 41 5.58 -6.13 -6.37
CA ALA A 41 4.51 -7.03 -5.93
C ALA A 41 3.22 -6.79 -6.71
N GLN A 42 2.41 -7.84 -6.81
CA GLN A 42 1.05 -7.78 -7.37
C GLN A 42 0.07 -7.93 -6.22
N LEU A 43 -0.61 -6.84 -5.84
CA LEU A 43 -1.55 -6.81 -4.72
C LEU A 43 -2.98 -6.69 -5.29
N SER A 44 -3.83 -7.69 -5.03
CA SER A 44 -5.23 -7.68 -5.43
C SER A 44 -6.14 -7.94 -4.25
N ASP A 45 -7.11 -7.05 -4.00
CA ASP A 45 -8.09 -7.21 -2.92
C ASP A 45 -7.43 -7.43 -1.55
N VAL A 46 -6.31 -6.75 -1.29
CA VAL A 46 -5.58 -6.81 0.00
C VAL A 46 -6.10 -5.71 0.92
N ASP A 47 -6.33 -6.04 2.19
CA ASP A 47 -6.81 -5.10 3.18
C ASP A 47 -5.74 -4.78 4.22
N PHE A 48 -5.21 -3.54 4.17
CA PHE A 48 -4.23 -3.01 5.12
C PHE A 48 -4.86 -2.07 6.15
N THR A 49 -6.18 -2.05 6.31
CA THR A 49 -6.87 -1.04 7.14
C THR A 49 -6.22 -0.87 8.51
N ASN A 50 -5.92 0.38 8.86
CA ASN A 50 -5.28 0.79 10.13
C ASN A 50 -3.90 0.16 10.42
N SER A 51 -3.17 -0.27 9.39
CA SER A 51 -1.81 -0.79 9.53
C SER A 51 -0.73 0.29 9.47
N SER A 52 0.43 0.01 10.05
CA SER A 52 1.65 0.82 9.87
C SER A 52 2.47 0.26 8.71
N LEU A 53 2.65 1.07 7.66
CA LEU A 53 3.51 0.83 6.51
C LEU A 53 4.54 1.96 6.37
N PHE A 54 4.94 2.53 7.50
CA PHE A 54 5.94 3.60 7.57
C PHE A 54 7.22 3.19 6.83
N GLY A 55 7.70 4.03 5.92
CA GLY A 55 8.92 3.77 5.14
C GLY A 55 8.87 2.55 4.22
N ALA A 56 7.69 1.91 4.02
CA ALA A 56 7.58 0.74 3.18
C ALA A 56 7.91 1.05 1.71
N ASN A 57 8.44 0.06 0.99
CA ASN A 57 8.86 0.21 -0.40
C ASN A 57 7.95 -0.56 -1.35
N PHE A 58 7.07 0.16 -2.05
CA PHE A 58 6.14 -0.34 -3.07
C PHE A 58 6.62 -0.08 -4.50
N GLU A 59 7.89 0.27 -4.72
CA GLU A 59 8.37 0.67 -6.06
C GLU A 59 7.97 -0.35 -7.15
N GLY A 60 7.28 0.13 -8.18
CA GLY A 60 6.82 -0.69 -9.30
C GLY A 60 5.73 -1.71 -8.98
N ALA A 61 5.10 -1.65 -7.80
CA ALA A 61 4.01 -2.54 -7.43
C ALA A 61 2.69 -2.20 -8.15
N THR A 62 1.86 -3.22 -8.37
CA THR A 62 0.48 -3.04 -8.82
C THR A 62 -0.46 -3.15 -7.62
N LEU A 63 -1.29 -2.13 -7.39
CA LEU A 63 -2.29 -2.09 -6.31
C LEU A 63 -3.69 -2.10 -6.91
N SER A 64 -4.29 -3.28 -7.01
CA SER A 64 -5.65 -3.49 -7.51
C SER A 64 -6.61 -3.71 -6.34
N LYS A 65 -7.60 -2.82 -6.17
CA LYS A 65 -8.63 -2.91 -5.12
C LYS A 65 -8.05 -3.08 -3.70
N VAL A 66 -6.88 -2.51 -3.45
CA VAL A 66 -6.24 -2.53 -2.13
C VAL A 66 -6.92 -1.49 -1.24
N ASN A 67 -7.23 -1.86 0.00
CA ASN A 67 -7.77 -0.93 1.00
C ASN A 67 -6.65 -0.44 1.92
N LEU A 68 -6.33 0.85 1.84
CA LEU A 68 -5.31 1.54 2.64
C LEU A 68 -5.95 2.56 3.61
N THR A 69 -7.21 2.38 3.98
CA THR A 69 -7.92 3.29 4.90
C THR A 69 -7.25 3.33 6.27
N GLY A 70 -6.97 4.52 6.78
CA GLY A 70 -6.34 4.70 8.10
C GLY A 70 -4.88 4.25 8.18
N VAL A 71 -4.23 3.96 7.05
CA VAL A 71 -2.85 3.46 7.02
C VAL A 71 -1.84 4.58 7.23
N ASN A 72 -0.75 4.28 7.92
CA ASN A 72 0.44 5.13 7.92
C ASN A 72 1.38 4.74 6.76
N LEU A 73 1.47 5.58 5.73
CA LEU A 73 2.42 5.46 4.60
C LEU A 73 3.50 6.55 4.64
N GLU A 74 3.71 7.22 5.78
CA GLU A 74 4.71 8.29 5.85
C GLU A 74 6.10 7.78 5.44
N GLY A 75 6.78 8.56 4.60
CA GLY A 75 8.08 8.22 4.03
C GLY A 75 8.11 7.01 3.08
N ALA A 76 6.97 6.40 2.76
CA ALA A 76 6.93 5.24 1.88
C ALA A 76 7.34 5.58 0.42
N ASN A 77 7.97 4.64 -0.25
CA ASN A 77 8.29 4.74 -1.68
C ASN A 77 7.18 4.08 -2.50
N LEU A 78 6.40 4.88 -3.23
CA LEU A 78 5.35 4.43 -4.16
C LEU A 78 5.65 4.84 -5.61
N GLU A 79 6.94 4.99 -5.95
CA GLU A 79 7.35 5.30 -7.30
C GLU A 79 6.97 4.19 -8.29
N ASN A 80 6.60 4.60 -9.51
CA ASN A 80 6.24 3.69 -10.61
C ASN A 80 5.10 2.70 -10.27
N THR A 81 4.31 2.97 -9.23
CA THR A 81 3.17 2.12 -8.86
C THR A 81 2.01 2.26 -9.84
N VAL A 82 1.22 1.20 -9.98
CA VAL A 82 0.02 1.20 -10.82
C VAL A 82 -1.22 0.92 -9.98
N TRP A 83 -2.14 1.88 -9.93
CA TRP A 83 -3.32 1.88 -9.07
C TRP A 83 -4.57 1.54 -9.87
N HIS A 84 -5.32 0.52 -9.43
CA HIS A 84 -6.59 0.14 -10.04
C HIS A 84 -7.67 -0.02 -8.97
N GLY A 85 -8.42 1.06 -8.70
CA GLY A 85 -9.52 1.02 -7.73
C GLY A 85 -9.09 0.78 -6.29
N ALA A 86 -7.80 1.02 -5.95
CA ALA A 86 -7.36 1.05 -4.57
C ALA A 86 -7.89 2.31 -3.86
N THR A 87 -8.23 2.17 -2.58
CA THR A 87 -8.83 3.21 -1.75
C THR A 87 -7.86 3.63 -0.65
N PHE A 88 -7.81 4.92 -0.37
CA PHE A 88 -7.06 5.48 0.75
C PHE A 88 -7.81 6.71 1.25
N SER A 89 -8.31 6.62 2.48
CA SER A 89 -8.97 7.70 3.19
C SER A 89 -8.43 7.71 4.60
N ASN A 90 -8.24 8.91 5.18
CA ASN A 90 -7.56 9.08 6.46
C ASN A 90 -6.17 8.40 6.51
N THR A 91 -5.48 8.34 5.37
CA THR A 91 -4.16 7.72 5.23
C THR A 91 -3.09 8.81 5.37
N SER A 92 -2.13 8.60 6.26
CA SER A 92 -0.98 9.51 6.38
C SER A 92 0.00 9.25 5.25
N VAL A 93 0.33 10.28 4.48
CA VAL A 93 1.20 10.17 3.28
C VAL A 93 2.32 11.21 3.27
N ALA A 94 2.60 11.83 4.42
CA ALA A 94 3.65 12.84 4.51
C ALA A 94 4.99 12.26 4.08
N ASN A 95 5.68 12.95 3.19
CA ASN A 95 6.95 12.54 2.58
C ASN A 95 6.91 11.24 1.76
N ALA A 96 5.74 10.64 1.55
CA ALA A 96 5.61 9.48 0.68
C ALA A 96 5.80 9.89 -0.79
N VAL A 97 6.54 9.11 -1.56
CA VAL A 97 6.96 9.49 -2.91
C VAL A 97 6.12 8.77 -3.96
N PHE A 98 5.45 9.52 -4.84
CA PHE A 98 4.54 8.99 -5.88
C PHE A 98 5.05 9.22 -7.31
N SER A 99 6.34 9.46 -7.51
CA SER A 99 6.93 9.72 -8.83
C SER A 99 6.47 8.68 -9.84
N LYS A 100 5.90 9.11 -10.97
CA LYS A 100 5.43 8.23 -12.06
C LYS A 100 4.34 7.22 -11.67
N ALA A 101 3.66 7.39 -10.55
CA ALA A 101 2.48 6.58 -10.22
C ALA A 101 1.38 6.74 -11.29
N GLN A 102 0.69 5.66 -11.62
CA GLN A 102 -0.35 5.63 -12.65
C GLN A 102 -1.68 5.17 -12.06
N GLY A 103 -2.79 5.58 -12.68
CA GLY A 103 -4.14 5.11 -12.32
C GLY A 103 -4.79 5.82 -11.11
N LEU A 104 -4.11 6.79 -10.50
CA LEU A 104 -4.69 7.66 -9.47
C LEU A 104 -5.73 8.62 -10.09
N THR A 105 -6.87 8.80 -9.42
CA THR A 105 -7.89 9.78 -9.80
C THR A 105 -7.44 11.22 -9.51
N ALA A 106 -8.15 12.21 -10.05
CA ALA A 106 -7.87 13.62 -9.75
C ALA A 106 -8.02 13.95 -8.25
N ASP A 107 -9.04 13.39 -7.59
CA ASP A 107 -9.28 13.58 -6.16
C ASP A 107 -8.19 12.93 -5.30
N GLN A 108 -7.76 11.73 -5.68
CA GLN A 108 -6.64 11.04 -5.04
C GLN A 108 -5.36 11.86 -5.13
N LYS A 109 -5.04 12.38 -6.32
CA LYS A 109 -3.86 13.25 -6.51
C LYS A 109 -3.95 14.53 -5.69
N ARG A 110 -5.12 15.16 -5.60
CA ARG A 110 -5.35 16.35 -4.76
C ARG A 110 -5.11 16.03 -3.29
N TYR A 111 -5.71 14.96 -2.78
CA TYR A 111 -5.50 14.50 -1.40
C TYR A 111 -4.01 14.30 -1.10
N LEU A 112 -3.28 13.59 -1.97
CA LEU A 112 -1.85 13.34 -1.80
C LEU A 112 -1.05 14.64 -1.68
N LYS A 113 -1.30 15.62 -2.56
CA LYS A 113 -0.61 16.92 -2.55
C LYS A 113 -0.92 17.73 -1.29
N GLU A 114 -2.18 17.75 -0.87
CA GLU A 114 -2.62 18.47 0.33
C GLU A 114 -2.06 17.85 1.62
N ASN A 115 -1.75 16.56 1.62
CA ASN A 115 -1.28 15.81 2.78
C ASN A 115 0.24 15.52 2.75
N GLY A 116 1.01 16.31 1.98
CA GLY A 116 2.47 16.30 2.05
C GLY A 116 3.17 15.16 1.30
N ALA A 117 2.47 14.47 0.39
CA ALA A 117 3.12 13.52 -0.51
C ALA A 117 3.99 14.25 -1.55
N LEU A 118 5.06 13.59 -1.97
CA LEU A 118 6.06 14.13 -2.88
C LEU A 118 5.87 13.57 -4.30
N ASN A 119 6.21 14.39 -5.30
CA ASN A 119 6.26 14.00 -6.72
C ASN A 119 4.97 13.38 -7.27
N VAL A 120 3.81 13.83 -6.78
CA VAL A 120 2.50 13.36 -7.24
C VAL A 120 2.27 13.76 -8.72
N PRO A 121 2.00 12.80 -9.63
CA PRO A 121 1.87 13.02 -11.07
C PRO A 121 0.51 13.59 -11.49
#